data_AF-A0A8J7NC92-F1
#
_entry.id   AF-A0A8J7NC92-F1
#
_cell.length_a   1.000
_cell.length_b   1.000
_cell.length_c   1.000
_cell.angle_alpha   90.00
_cell.angle_beta   90.00
_cell.angle_gamma   90.00
#
_symmetry.space_group_name_H-M   'P 1'
#
loop_
_entity.id
_entity.type
_entity.pdbx_description
1 polymer ?
#
loop_
_entity_poly.entity_id
_entity_poly.type
_entity_poly.pdbx_seq_one_letter_code
_entity_poly.pdbx_strand_id
1 'polypeptide(L)' 'MTPLQIIYITGIANVVLFLLIVFSCRCMGINKGLFDRLIRYKWYQKFYSKHCYYWWAFLVSIVIHAIAAFQVFGFPF' A
#
# COMPACT_ATOMS: atom_id res chain seq x y z
N MET A 1 -4.32 16.63 -15.57
CA MET A 1 -5.05 15.70 -14.69
C MET A 1 -5.74 16.56 -13.63
N THR A 2 -7.05 16.47 -13.47
CA THR A 2 -7.75 17.27 -12.45
C THR A 2 -7.44 16.72 -11.05
N PRO A 3 -7.53 17.55 -9.98
CA PRO A 3 -7.35 17.06 -8.61
C PRO A 3 -8.26 15.87 -8.25
N LEU A 4 -9.49 15.86 -8.76
CA LEU A 4 -10.44 14.75 -8.59
C LEU A 4 -9.92 13.43 -9.18
N GLN A 5 -9.31 13.48 -10.37
CA GLN A 5 -8.69 12.31 -11.01
C GLN A 5 -7.48 11.81 -10.22
N ILE A 6 -6.68 12.73 -9.65
CA ILE A 6 -5.54 12.38 -8.79
C ILE A 6 -6.04 11.63 -7.55
N ILE A 7 -7.08 12.14 -6.88
CA ILE A 7 -7.70 11.50 -5.71
C ILE A 7 -8.17 10.10 -6.05
N TYR A 8 -8.91 9.92 -7.16
CA TYR A 8 -9.43 8.62 -7.57
C TYR A 8 -8.30 7.60 -7.82
N ILE A 9 -7.29 7.99 -8.59
CA ILE A 9 -6.17 7.10 -8.96
C ILE A 9 -5.31 6.76 -7.74
N THR A 10 -4.94 7.77 -6.94
CA THR A 10 -4.16 7.55 -5.72
C THR A 10 -4.94 6.77 -4.66
N GLY A 11 -6.27 6.89 -4.62
CA GLY A 11 -7.14 6.08 -3.77
C GLY A 11 -7.07 4.59 -4.14
N ILE A 12 -7.21 4.26 -5.43
CA ILE A 12 -7.04 2.89 -5.92
C ILE A 12 -5.61 2.39 -5.66
N ALA A 13 -4.60 3.22 -5.95
CA ALA A 13 -3.21 2.87 -5.70
C ALA A 13 -2.95 2.58 -4.22
N ASN A 14 -3.54 3.35 -3.30
CA ASN A 14 -3.45 3.14 -1.86
C ASN A 14 -4.03 1.78 -1.46
N VAL A 15 -5.20 1.39 -1.99
CA VAL A 15 -5.79 0.06 -1.72
C VAL A 15 -4.87 -1.06 -2.20
N VAL A 16 -4.36 -0.96 -3.43
CA VAL A 16 -3.44 -1.97 -3.99
C VAL A 16 -2.15 -2.06 -3.18
N LEU A 17 -1.52 -0.92 -2.87
CA LEU A 17 -0.29 -0.86 -2.08
C LEU A 17 -0.49 -1.39 -0.66
N PHE A 18 -1.63 -1.09 -0.03
CA PHE A 18 -1.98 -1.64 1.26
C PHE A 18 -2.09 -3.16 1.22
N LEU A 19 -2.76 -3.72 0.20
CA LEU A 19 -2.81 -5.17 0.00
C LEU A 19 -1.41 -5.74 -0.21
N LEU A 20 -0.56 -5.12 -1.04
CA LEU A 20 0.82 -5.56 -1.24
C LEU A 20 1.61 -5.57 0.08
N ILE A 21 1.47 -4.53 0.91
CA ILE A 21 2.10 -4.45 2.24
C ILE A 21 1.62 -5.59 3.13
N VAL A 22 0.31 -5.79 3.24
CA VAL A 22 -0.27 -6.86 4.05
C VAL A 22 0.22 -8.21 3.55
N PHE A 23 0.12 -8.48 2.24
CA PHE A 23 0.51 -9.77 1.65
C PHE A 23 2.00 -10.07 1.73
N SER A 24 2.83 -9.03 1.76
CA SER A 24 4.29 -9.15 1.91
C SER A 24 4.74 -9.06 3.37
N CYS A 25 3.83 -8.88 4.34
CA CYS A 25 4.21 -8.76 5.73
C CYS A 25 4.46 -10.13 6.35
N ARG A 26 5.49 -10.25 7.19
CA ARG A 26 5.65 -11.41 8.10
C ARG A 26 4.48 -11.53 9.09
N CYS A 27 3.74 -10.44 9.32
CA CYS A 27 2.60 -10.36 10.22
C CYS A 27 1.26 -10.69 9.52
N MET A 28 1.29 -11.12 8.25
CA MET A 28 0.12 -11.57 7.46
C MET A 28 -0.51 -12.88 7.99
N GLY A 29 -0.36 -13.10 9.29
CA GLY A 29 -0.60 -14.31 10.01
C GLY A 29 -0.62 -13.97 11.48
N ILE A 30 -1.80 -13.60 11.97
CA ILE A 30 -2.24 -14.01 13.31
C ILE A 30 -2.00 -15.55 13.48
N ASN A 31 -1.84 -16.28 12.36
CA ASN A 31 -1.25 -17.62 12.27
C ASN A 31 0.13 -17.62 11.53
N LYS A 32 1.22 -17.91 12.24
CA LYS A 32 2.60 -18.07 11.71
C LYS A 32 2.70 -19.06 10.53
N GLY A 33 1.81 -20.05 10.46
CA GLY A 33 1.93 -21.18 9.53
C GLY A 33 1.77 -20.85 8.04
N LEU A 34 1.14 -19.74 7.65
CA LEU A 34 0.99 -19.39 6.23
C LEU A 34 2.27 -18.74 5.66
N PHE A 35 2.89 -17.82 6.41
CA PHE A 35 4.15 -17.20 6.02
C PHE A 35 5.27 -18.24 5.89
N ASP A 36 5.40 -19.15 6.85
CA ASP A 36 6.41 -20.21 6.84
C ASP A 36 6.26 -21.15 5.63
N ARG A 37 5.04 -21.30 5.10
CA ARG A 37 4.78 -22.06 3.86
C ARG A 37 5.14 -21.27 2.61
N LEU A 38 4.75 -19.99 2.56
CA LEU A 38 4.96 -19.14 1.39
C LEU A 38 6.43 -18.73 1.20
N ILE A 39 7.17 -18.49 2.29
CA ILE A 39 8.58 -18.05 2.23
C ILE A 39 9.52 -19.11 1.64
N ARG A 40 9.09 -20.37 1.54
CA ARG A 40 9.84 -21.43 0.85
C ARG A 40 9.88 -21.26 -0.67
N TYR A 41 8.95 -20.50 -1.24
CA TYR A 41 8.92 -20.26 -2.68
C TYR A 41 9.77 -19.03 -3.04
N LYS A 42 10.67 -19.20 -4.03
CA LYS A 42 11.57 -18.12 -4.50
C LYS A 42 10.83 -16.86 -4.97
N TRP A 43 9.64 -17.02 -5.57
CA TRP A 43 8.82 -15.88 -6.00
C TRP A 43 8.35 -15.05 -4.81
N TYR A 44 7.95 -15.70 -3.71
CA TYR A 44 7.48 -15.02 -2.51
C TYR A 44 8.64 -14.35 -1.75
N GLN A 45 9.84 -14.95 -1.75
CA GLN A 45 11.03 -14.29 -1.20
C GLN A 45 11.33 -12.97 -1.93
N LYS A 46 11.22 -12.95 -3.26
CA LYS A 46 11.40 -11.74 -4.07
C LYS A 46 10.28 -10.72 -3.86
N PHE A 47 9.06 -11.18 -3.58
CA PHE A 47 7.94 -10.32 -3.23
C PHE A 47 8.13 -9.71 -1.83
N TYR A 48 8.49 -10.52 -0.84
CA TYR A 48 8.81 -10.12 0.53
C TYR A 48 9.98 -9.13 0.59
N SER A 49 11.04 -9.33 -0.20
CA SER A 49 12.19 -8.40 -0.21
C SER A 49 11.81 -6.98 -0.67
N LYS A 50 10.66 -6.82 -1.33
CA LYS A 50 10.12 -5.52 -1.74
C LYS A 50 9.23 -4.84 -0.69
N HIS A 51 8.99 -5.47 0.46
CA HIS A 51 8.07 -4.98 1.50
C HIS A 51 8.31 -3.52 1.90
N CYS A 52 9.57 -3.16 2.16
CA CYS A 52 9.92 -1.78 2.53
C CYS A 52 9.66 -0.79 1.39
N TYR A 53 9.82 -1.19 0.13
CA TYR A 53 9.50 -0.33 -1.01
C TYR A 53 7.99 -0.12 -1.15
N TYR A 54 7.18 -1.13 -0.86
CA TYR A 54 5.72 -0.96 -0.85
C TYR A 54 5.28 0.05 0.21
N TRP A 55 5.91 0.03 1.40
CA TRP A 55 5.67 1.02 2.45
C TRP A 55 6.02 2.44 2.01
N TRP A 56 7.19 2.65 1.42
CA TRP A 56 7.58 3.96 0.91
C TRP A 56 6.65 4.45 -0.19
N ALA A 57 6.30 3.58 -1.15
CA ALA A 57 5.36 3.91 -2.21
C ALA A 57 3.96 4.26 -1.66
N PHE A 58 3.49 3.52 -0.66
CA PHE A 58 2.23 3.79 0.03
C PHE A 58 2.28 5.14 0.72
N LEU A 59 3.30 5.41 1.53
CA LEU A 59 3.43 6.69 2.25
C LEU A 59 3.42 7.89 1.29
N VAL A 60 4.19 7.82 0.20
CA VAL A 60 4.18 8.87 -0.84
C VAL A 60 2.78 9.03 -1.47
N SER A 61 2.13 7.92 -1.82
CA SER A 61 0.79 7.95 -2.42
C SER A 61 -0.28 8.51 -1.48
N ILE A 62 -0.24 8.19 -0.18
CA ILE A 62 -1.19 8.74 0.81
C ILE A 62 -0.99 10.25 0.99
N VAL A 63 0.26 10.72 1.02
CA VAL A 63 0.56 12.17 1.11
C VAL A 63 0.00 12.91 -0.10
N ILE A 64 0.24 12.41 -1.32
CA ILE A 64 -0.30 13.01 -2.54
C ILE A 64 -1.83 12.99 -2.52
N HIS A 65 -2.43 11.85 -2.12
CA HIS A 65 -3.87 11.70 -2.00
C HIS A 65 -4.48 12.71 -1.04
N ALA A 66 -3.89 12.86 0.15
CA ALA A 66 -4.35 13.78 1.18
C ALA A 66 -4.25 15.24 0.73
N ILE A 67 -3.13 15.65 0.14
CA ILE A 67 -2.96 17.01 -0.40
C ILE A 67 -4.02 17.31 -1.45
N ALA A 68 -4.23 16.40 -2.41
CA ALA A 68 -5.24 16.58 -3.45
C ALA A 68 -6.66 16.64 -2.85
N ALA A 69 -6.97 15.79 -1.87
CA ALA A 69 -8.26 15.80 -1.17
C ALA A 69 -8.50 17.13 -0.44
N PHE A 70 -7.49 17.67 0.25
CA PHE A 70 -7.61 18.98 0.91
C PHE A 70 -7.85 20.13 -0.07
N GLN A 71 -7.23 20.09 -1.26
CA GLN A 71 -7.45 21.11 -2.29
C GLN A 71 -8.88 21.10 -2.86
N VAL A 72 -9.53 19.93 -2.91
CA VAL A 72 -10.88 19.78 -3.48
C VAL A 72 -11.97 19.93 -2.44
N PHE A 73 -11.81 19.29 -1.29
CA PHE A 73 -12.84 19.19 -0.27
C PHE A 73 -12.62 20.13 0.92
N GLY A 74 -11.46 20.79 1.00
CA GLY A 74 -11.10 21.67 2.11
C GLY A 74 -10.82 20.90 3.40
N PHE A 75 -10.76 21.65 4.51
CA PHE A 75 -10.69 21.11 5.87
C PHE A 75 -12.05 21.34 6.55
N PRO A 76 -12.80 20.30 6.91
CA PRO A 76 -14.19 20.44 7.39
C PRO A 76 -14.31 20.78 8.89
N PHE A 77 -13.19 20.99 9.59
CA PHE A 77 -13.13 21.36 11.02
C PHE A 77 -12.51 22.75 11.18
#